data_AF-A0A1F9RI59-F1
#
_entry.id   AF-A0A1F9RI59-F1
#
_cell.length_a   1.000
_cell.length_b   1.000
_cell.length_c   1.000
_cell.angle_alpha   90.00
_cell.angle_beta   90.00
_cell.angle_gamma   90.00
#
_symmetry.space_group_name_H-M   'P 1'
#
loop_
_entity.id
_entity.type
_entity.pdbx_description
1 polymer ?
#
loop_
_entity_poly.entity_id
_entity_poly.type
_entity_poly.pdbx_seq_one_letter_code
_entity_poly.pdbx_strand_id
1 'polypeptide(L)'
;MRNRWKFAVLSFAGLLLASGGVAGAADVSAYPLSAKKQTLDPASDTMPAGYYAATTLAAADADLAAGNIKSGVTIFGKAGTAPTAPPAPTAGGYWLLVPGDTNLGTLDFYVQKYEAKNVGDVAVSTPNGWPWVSVTQVAAKAYCEALGQGYHLVTPCEALTISRNIENNAWNWTGGSVGSGGLWRGHTDNSPANSLEADVTGDPDDDPYMGTGNTTPSIERRVHQLSSGQYLWDWSGNVWEWVDMTCTAGTGAGYWDNSGLVEWTVGNLSDYEKPRAGPAGAYTSAQNAGLLSGCAGTGNVLRRGGAWDSTTNGGIFSIFLGNTSLSASVWRGFRCSR
;
A
#
# COMPACT_ATOMS: atom_id res chain seq x y z
N MET A 1 -50.43 12.36 23.02
CA MET A 1 -51.57 13.13 22.47
C MET A 1 -51.38 13.25 20.97
N ARG A 2 -52.26 12.63 20.18
CA ARG A 2 -52.34 12.73 18.71
C ARG A 2 -53.76 13.20 18.35
N ASN A 3 -53.86 13.96 17.25
CA ASN A 3 -55.02 14.25 16.37
C ASN A 3 -55.15 15.76 16.13
N ARG A 4 -55.55 16.28 14.96
CA ARG A 4 -55.79 15.82 13.58
C ARG A 4 -56.00 17.10 12.73
N TRP A 5 -55.68 16.99 11.45
CA TRP A 5 -55.83 17.89 10.30
C TRP A 5 -57.14 18.70 10.18
N LYS A 6 -57.10 19.89 9.54
CA LYS A 6 -58.18 20.40 8.65
C LYS A 6 -57.64 21.25 7.48
N PHE A 7 -58.07 20.85 6.28
CA PHE A 7 -57.99 21.56 4.99
C PHE A 7 -58.89 22.80 4.96
N ALA A 8 -58.55 23.80 4.15
CA ALA A 8 -59.46 24.87 3.73
C ALA A 8 -59.71 24.78 2.21
N VAL A 9 -60.99 24.78 1.84
CA VAL A 9 -61.53 24.75 0.47
C VAL A 9 -62.00 26.17 0.10
N LEU A 10 -61.87 26.48 -1.20
CA LEU A 10 -62.22 27.70 -1.95
C LEU A 10 -63.51 28.44 -1.54
N SER A 11 -63.52 29.75 -1.79
CA SER A 11 -64.73 30.44 -2.28
C SER A 11 -64.36 31.50 -3.33
N PHE A 12 -64.89 31.32 -4.54
CA PHE A 12 -64.93 32.31 -5.63
C PHE A 12 -66.31 32.96 -5.60
N ALA A 13 -66.39 34.29 -5.64
CA ALA A 13 -67.64 35.01 -5.86
C ALA A 13 -67.42 36.21 -6.81
N GLY A 14 -67.89 36.04 -8.05
CA GLY A 14 -68.78 37.00 -8.74
C GLY A 14 -68.30 38.42 -9.09
N LEU A 15 -67.59 38.54 -10.22
CA LEU A 15 -67.80 39.43 -11.37
C LEU A 15 -68.80 40.63 -11.26
N LEU A 16 -68.33 41.85 -11.58
CA LEU A 16 -68.99 42.72 -12.59
C LEU A 16 -67.98 43.72 -13.19
N LEU A 17 -67.80 43.64 -14.52
CA LEU A 17 -66.98 44.55 -15.33
C LEU A 17 -67.68 45.91 -15.52
N ALA A 18 -66.93 47.00 -15.38
CA ALA A 18 -67.23 48.26 -16.05
C ALA A 18 -66.05 48.62 -16.97
N SER A 19 -66.40 48.84 -18.22
CA SER A 19 -65.57 49.02 -19.40
C SER A 19 -64.68 50.26 -19.34
N GLY A 20 -63.39 50.07 -19.61
CA GLY A 20 -62.45 51.13 -19.93
C GLY A 20 -61.21 50.52 -20.56
N GLY A 21 -61.27 50.27 -21.87
CA GLY A 21 -60.15 49.71 -22.62
C GLY A 21 -58.94 50.64 -22.53
N VAL A 22 -57.86 50.16 -21.92
CA VAL A 22 -56.52 50.67 -22.14
C VAL A 22 -55.69 49.50 -22.64
N ALA A 23 -55.37 49.55 -23.93
CA ALA A 23 -54.39 48.72 -24.57
C ALA A 23 -53.04 48.91 -23.85
N GLY A 24 -52.46 47.81 -23.36
CA GLY A 24 -51.16 47.87 -22.67
C GLY A 24 -50.93 46.84 -21.57
N ALA A 25 -51.85 45.91 -21.31
CA ALA A 25 -51.49 44.68 -20.61
C ALA A 25 -50.70 43.80 -21.58
N ALA A 26 -49.40 44.08 -21.71
CA ALA A 26 -48.48 43.04 -22.15
C ALA A 26 -48.66 41.90 -21.15
N ASP A 27 -49.17 40.79 -21.65
CA ASP A 27 -49.13 39.51 -20.97
C ASP A 27 -47.74 39.35 -20.34
N VAL A 28 -47.67 39.14 -19.03
CA VAL A 28 -46.39 38.88 -18.34
C VAL A 28 -45.80 37.52 -18.79
N SER A 29 -46.41 36.86 -19.78
CA SER A 29 -45.79 35.79 -20.57
C SER A 29 -44.72 36.25 -21.57
N ALA A 30 -44.50 37.57 -21.74
CA ALA A 30 -43.54 38.12 -22.70
C ALA A 30 -42.07 38.19 -22.23
N TYR A 31 -41.71 37.62 -21.08
CA TYR A 31 -40.38 37.01 -20.99
C TYR A 31 -40.56 35.61 -21.53
N PRO A 32 -40.17 35.33 -22.78
CA PRO A 32 -40.13 33.95 -23.18
C PRO A 32 -39.15 33.32 -22.19
N LEU A 33 -39.67 32.41 -21.36
CA LEU A 33 -38.86 31.39 -20.73
C LEU A 33 -38.42 30.44 -21.86
N SER A 34 -37.85 30.98 -22.95
CA SER A 34 -37.31 30.31 -24.12
C SER A 34 -35.98 29.64 -23.80
N ALA A 35 -35.70 29.39 -22.53
CA ALA A 35 -34.69 28.43 -22.19
C ALA A 35 -35.21 27.07 -22.63
N LYS A 36 -34.71 26.65 -23.78
CA LYS A 36 -34.81 25.27 -24.22
C LYS A 36 -34.34 24.39 -23.07
N LYS A 37 -35.14 23.38 -22.74
CA LYS A 37 -34.69 22.30 -21.87
C LYS A 37 -33.43 21.70 -22.50
N GLN A 38 -32.27 21.96 -21.91
CA GLN A 38 -31.02 21.35 -22.31
C GLN A 38 -30.92 19.98 -21.64
N THR A 39 -30.50 18.98 -22.40
CA THR A 39 -30.21 17.64 -21.88
C THR A 39 -28.72 17.57 -21.58
N LEU A 40 -28.35 17.06 -20.41
CA LEU A 40 -26.94 16.80 -20.10
C LEU A 40 -26.43 15.67 -20.98
N ASP A 41 -25.25 15.89 -21.58
CA ASP A 41 -24.55 14.86 -22.34
C ASP A 41 -23.53 14.16 -21.44
N PRO A 42 -23.70 12.86 -21.11
CA PRO A 42 -22.72 12.13 -20.32
C PRO A 42 -21.35 11.99 -21.00
N ALA A 43 -21.24 12.28 -22.30
CA ALA A 43 -20.00 12.23 -23.07
C ALA A 43 -19.32 13.60 -23.23
N SER A 44 -19.87 14.69 -22.67
CA SER A 44 -19.30 16.03 -22.80
C SER A 44 -19.40 16.84 -21.52
N ASP A 45 -18.35 17.59 -21.19
CA ASP A 45 -18.37 18.56 -20.10
C ASP A 45 -18.91 19.93 -20.56
N THR A 46 -19.24 20.07 -21.85
CA THR A 46 -19.72 21.33 -22.40
C THR A 46 -21.18 21.54 -22.08
N MET A 47 -21.50 22.75 -21.61
CA MET A 47 -22.85 23.18 -21.27
C MET A 47 -23.24 24.31 -22.21
N PRO A 48 -24.09 24.05 -23.23
CA PRO A 48 -24.56 25.07 -24.15
C PRO A 48 -25.30 26.20 -23.43
N ALA A 49 -25.29 27.40 -24.02
CA ALA A 49 -26.01 28.54 -23.46
C ALA A 49 -27.53 28.25 -23.31
N GLY A 50 -28.09 28.70 -22.19
CA GLY A 50 -29.50 28.57 -21.83
C GLY A 50 -29.91 29.73 -20.93
N TYR A 51 -30.35 29.45 -19.70
CA TYR A 51 -30.51 30.49 -18.67
C TYR A 51 -29.18 31.07 -18.18
N TYR A 52 -28.10 30.29 -18.33
CA TYR A 52 -26.73 30.69 -18.06
C TYR A 52 -25.97 30.82 -19.39
N ALA A 53 -24.91 31.62 -19.40
CA ALA A 53 -23.96 31.66 -20.51
C ALA A 53 -23.33 30.27 -20.72
N ALA A 54 -22.92 29.97 -21.95
CA ALA A 54 -22.23 28.71 -22.23
C ALA A 54 -21.02 28.56 -21.30
N THR A 55 -20.86 27.37 -20.72
CA THR A 55 -19.82 27.07 -19.74
C THR A 55 -19.40 25.60 -19.85
N THR A 56 -18.55 25.13 -18.95
CA THR A 56 -18.28 23.70 -18.76
C THR A 56 -18.64 23.27 -17.34
N LEU A 57 -18.95 21.99 -17.18
CA LEU A 57 -19.19 21.41 -15.86
C LEU A 57 -17.95 21.52 -14.96
N ALA A 58 -16.74 21.43 -15.53
CA ALA A 58 -15.49 21.62 -14.80
C ALA A 58 -15.26 23.07 -14.32
N ALA A 59 -15.89 24.07 -14.95
CA ALA A 59 -15.86 25.45 -14.47
C ALA A 59 -16.84 25.69 -13.30
N ALA A 60 -17.88 24.86 -13.19
CA ALA A 60 -18.82 24.89 -12.07
C ALA A 60 -18.32 24.07 -10.87
N ASP A 61 -17.64 22.95 -11.14
CA ASP A 61 -17.06 22.06 -10.15
C ASP A 61 -15.64 21.65 -10.56
N ALA A 62 -14.65 22.23 -9.88
CA ALA A 62 -13.24 21.96 -10.14
C ALA A 62 -12.85 20.49 -9.87
N ASP A 63 -13.67 19.75 -9.10
CA ASP A 63 -13.44 18.33 -8.83
C ASP A 63 -13.72 17.44 -10.05
N LEU A 64 -14.38 17.96 -11.11
CA LEU A 64 -14.47 17.30 -12.41
C LEU A 64 -13.16 17.42 -13.24
N ALA A 65 -12.02 17.40 -12.55
CA ALA A 65 -10.71 17.30 -13.16
C ALA A 65 -10.36 15.83 -13.41
N ALA A 66 -9.68 15.55 -14.53
CA ALA A 66 -9.24 14.19 -14.87
C ALA A 66 -8.41 13.55 -13.73
N GLY A 67 -7.61 14.34 -12.99
CA GLY A 67 -6.80 13.86 -11.88
C GLY A 67 -7.60 13.40 -10.64
N ASN A 68 -8.86 13.81 -10.53
CA ASN A 68 -9.74 13.47 -9.40
C ASN A 68 -10.69 12.30 -9.72
N ILE A 69 -10.82 11.95 -11.00
CA ILE A 69 -11.67 10.86 -11.47
C ILE A 69 -10.81 9.58 -11.55
N LYS A 70 -11.30 8.50 -10.94
CA LYS A 70 -10.67 7.17 -10.98
C LYS A 70 -10.28 6.76 -12.40
N SER A 71 -9.05 6.29 -12.57
CA SER A 71 -8.58 5.74 -13.85
C SER A 71 -9.54 4.66 -14.40
N GLY A 72 -9.85 4.74 -15.69
CA GLY A 72 -10.82 3.86 -16.36
C GLY A 72 -12.29 4.27 -16.21
N VAL A 73 -12.60 5.29 -15.40
CA VAL A 73 -13.94 5.89 -15.31
C VAL A 73 -13.98 7.14 -16.18
N THR A 74 -15.10 7.37 -16.87
CA THR A 74 -15.35 8.62 -17.60
C THR A 74 -16.59 9.30 -17.04
N ILE A 75 -16.48 10.57 -16.67
CA ILE A 75 -17.59 11.39 -16.18
C ILE A 75 -17.69 12.62 -17.09
N PHE A 76 -18.83 12.80 -17.77
CA PHE A 76 -19.05 13.92 -18.70
C PHE A 76 -17.92 14.07 -19.74
N GLY A 77 -17.51 12.97 -20.37
CA GLY A 77 -16.42 12.97 -21.35
C GLY A 77 -15.01 13.20 -20.78
N LYS A 78 -14.84 13.45 -19.48
CA LYS A 78 -13.52 13.49 -18.83
C LYS A 78 -13.10 12.09 -18.44
N ALA A 79 -12.09 11.57 -19.14
CA ALA A 79 -11.43 10.34 -18.76
C ALA A 79 -10.63 10.55 -17.47
N GLY A 80 -10.87 9.70 -16.48
CA GLY A 80 -10.15 9.71 -15.23
C GLY A 80 -8.70 9.26 -15.36
N THR A 81 -7.85 9.89 -14.56
CA THR A 81 -6.41 9.64 -14.46
C THR A 81 -5.96 9.50 -13.01
N ALA A 82 -6.90 9.57 -12.05
CA ALA A 82 -6.57 9.40 -10.65
C ALA A 82 -5.97 8.00 -10.45
N PRO A 83 -4.75 7.92 -9.89
CA PRO A 83 -4.13 6.64 -9.60
C PRO A 83 -4.99 5.87 -8.61
N THR A 84 -5.13 4.56 -8.82
CA THR A 84 -5.78 3.67 -7.86
C THR A 84 -4.88 2.50 -7.56
N ALA A 85 -5.17 1.82 -6.44
CA ALA A 85 -4.63 0.50 -6.18
C ALA A 85 -4.76 -0.39 -7.44
N PRO A 86 -3.77 -1.26 -7.70
CA PRO A 86 -3.89 -2.26 -8.75
C PRO A 86 -5.07 -3.18 -8.45
N PRO A 87 -5.64 -3.86 -9.47
CA PRO A 87 -6.69 -4.83 -9.23
C PRO A 87 -6.18 -5.99 -8.36
N ALA A 88 -7.08 -6.59 -7.59
CA ALA A 88 -6.74 -7.74 -6.75
C ALA A 88 -6.02 -8.84 -7.56
N PRO A 89 -4.95 -9.43 -7.01
CA PRO A 89 -4.25 -10.55 -7.64
C PRO A 89 -5.17 -11.74 -7.92
N THR A 90 -4.96 -12.38 -9.05
CA THR A 90 -5.70 -13.57 -9.52
C THR A 90 -4.84 -14.83 -9.53
N ALA A 91 -3.54 -14.69 -9.23
CA ALA A 91 -2.55 -15.76 -9.20
C ALA A 91 -1.61 -15.57 -8.00
N GLY A 92 -0.80 -16.57 -7.68
CA GLY A 92 0.23 -16.45 -6.63
C GLY A 92 -0.28 -16.58 -5.20
N GLY A 93 -1.50 -17.10 -4.99
CA GLY A 93 -1.98 -17.50 -3.66
C GLY A 93 -2.58 -16.37 -2.82
N TYR A 94 -2.16 -16.24 -1.56
CA TYR A 94 -2.69 -15.27 -0.59
C TYR A 94 -1.95 -13.93 -0.65
N TRP A 95 -2.73 -12.85 -0.76
CA TRP A 95 -2.26 -11.47 -0.88
C TRP A 95 -2.93 -10.55 0.13
N LEU A 96 -2.18 -9.56 0.60
CA LEU A 96 -2.66 -8.51 1.50
C LEU A 96 -2.69 -7.18 0.75
N LEU A 97 -3.70 -6.35 1.02
CA LEU A 97 -3.72 -4.98 0.55
C LEU A 97 -2.97 -4.13 1.56
N VAL A 98 -1.86 -3.54 1.12
CA VAL A 98 -1.04 -2.64 1.93
C VAL A 98 -1.48 -1.21 1.66
N PRO A 99 -1.89 -0.44 2.68
CA PRO A 99 -2.10 0.99 2.51
C PRO A 99 -0.79 1.67 2.08
N GLY A 100 -0.83 2.42 0.99
CA GLY A 100 0.31 3.13 0.44
C GLY A 100 0.79 4.29 1.31
N ASP A 101 1.99 4.78 1.03
CA ASP A 101 2.54 6.01 1.59
C ASP A 101 3.05 6.90 0.46
N THR A 102 2.27 7.94 0.16
CA THR A 102 2.61 8.91 -0.89
C THR A 102 3.94 9.63 -0.63
N ASN A 103 4.40 9.74 0.61
CA ASN A 103 5.72 10.32 0.92
C ASN A 103 6.87 9.38 0.52
N LEU A 104 6.60 8.08 0.41
CA LEU A 104 7.53 7.06 -0.09
C LEU A 104 7.35 6.76 -1.58
N GLY A 105 6.39 7.43 -2.23
CA GLY A 105 6.05 7.23 -3.63
C GLY A 105 5.26 5.95 -3.89
N THR A 106 4.59 5.39 -2.88
CA THR A 106 3.70 4.22 -3.04
C THR A 106 2.23 4.63 -2.98
N LEU A 107 1.43 3.98 -3.83
CA LEU A 107 -0.02 3.91 -3.68
C LEU A 107 -0.36 2.66 -2.88
N ASP A 108 -1.64 2.39 -2.62
CA ASP A 108 -2.04 1.07 -2.15
C ASP A 108 -1.58 0.00 -3.15
N PHE A 109 -1.03 -1.10 -2.65
CA PHE A 109 -0.49 -2.19 -3.45
C PHE A 109 -0.74 -3.54 -2.78
N TYR A 110 -0.62 -4.63 -3.54
CA TYR A 110 -0.74 -5.97 -2.99
C TYR A 110 0.64 -6.59 -2.73
N VAL A 111 0.78 -7.27 -1.59
CA VAL A 111 1.97 -8.08 -1.28
C VAL A 111 1.56 -9.49 -0.88
N GLN A 112 2.37 -10.48 -1.23
CA GLN A 112 2.17 -11.85 -0.76
C GLN A 112 2.20 -11.93 0.79
N LYS A 113 1.19 -12.59 1.37
CA LYS A 113 1.03 -12.74 2.83
C LYS A 113 2.18 -13.53 3.48
N TYR A 114 2.61 -14.60 2.83
CA TYR A 114 3.70 -15.45 3.26
C TYR A 114 4.88 -15.28 2.29
N GLU A 115 6.08 -15.68 2.71
CA GLU A 115 7.21 -15.86 1.80
C GLU A 115 6.80 -16.79 0.63
N ALA A 116 7.27 -16.53 -0.58
CA ALA A 116 6.88 -17.32 -1.75
C ALA A 116 7.28 -18.80 -1.59
N LYS A 117 6.47 -19.71 -2.12
CA LYS A 117 6.70 -21.15 -2.18
C LYS A 117 6.84 -21.57 -3.65
N ASN A 118 7.63 -22.62 -3.92
CA ASN A 118 7.71 -23.19 -5.27
C ASN A 118 6.56 -24.19 -5.46
N VAL A 119 5.58 -23.83 -6.28
CA VAL A 119 4.51 -24.76 -6.69
C VAL A 119 4.57 -24.91 -8.20
N GLY A 120 5.39 -25.86 -8.69
CA GLY A 120 5.54 -26.10 -10.13
C GLY A 120 6.16 -24.92 -10.88
N ASP A 121 7.20 -24.32 -10.31
CA ASP A 121 7.91 -23.11 -10.77
C ASP A 121 7.05 -21.83 -10.79
N VAL A 122 5.93 -21.85 -10.08
CA VAL A 122 5.09 -20.67 -9.83
C VAL A 122 5.31 -20.19 -8.40
N ALA A 123 5.56 -18.89 -8.24
CA ALA A 123 5.71 -18.25 -6.94
C ALA A 123 4.34 -18.11 -6.24
N VAL A 124 4.04 -19.03 -5.34
CA VAL A 124 2.75 -19.10 -4.64
C VAL A 124 2.93 -18.76 -3.15
N SER A 125 2.17 -17.79 -2.66
CA SER A 125 2.06 -17.47 -1.23
C SER A 125 0.97 -18.33 -0.61
N THR A 126 1.37 -19.23 0.28
CA THR A 126 0.50 -20.15 1.02
C THR A 126 1.15 -20.48 2.35
N PRO A 127 0.38 -20.78 3.42
CA PRO A 127 0.99 -21.13 4.69
C PRO A 127 1.77 -22.45 4.62
N ASN A 128 1.30 -23.39 3.79
CA ASN A 128 1.85 -24.74 3.67
C ASN A 128 3.13 -24.80 2.82
N GLY A 129 4.14 -25.50 3.32
CA GLY A 129 5.39 -25.74 2.63
C GLY A 129 6.50 -24.76 3.02
N TRP A 130 7.72 -25.07 2.60
CA TRP A 130 8.92 -24.30 2.96
C TRP A 130 9.14 -23.11 2.02
N PRO A 131 9.69 -21.99 2.52
CA PRO A 131 10.05 -20.84 1.69
C PRO A 131 10.89 -21.24 0.47
N TRP A 132 10.60 -20.64 -0.68
CA TRP A 132 11.34 -20.87 -1.91
C TRP A 132 12.69 -20.15 -1.84
N VAL A 133 13.69 -20.88 -1.37
CA VAL A 133 15.06 -20.41 -1.19
C VAL A 133 16.00 -20.92 -2.28
N SER A 134 17.27 -20.56 -2.19
CA SER A 134 18.28 -20.86 -3.22
C SER A 134 17.92 -20.27 -4.58
N VAL A 135 17.29 -19.09 -4.56
CA VAL A 135 16.88 -18.34 -5.74
C VAL A 135 17.77 -17.10 -5.90
N THR A 136 18.10 -16.74 -7.13
CA THR A 136 18.81 -15.50 -7.45
C THR A 136 17.83 -14.33 -7.51
N GLN A 137 18.27 -13.09 -7.32
CA GLN A 137 17.36 -11.93 -7.42
C GLN A 137 16.72 -11.85 -8.82
N VAL A 138 17.49 -12.11 -9.87
CA VAL A 138 16.99 -12.10 -11.25
C VAL A 138 15.93 -13.17 -11.50
N ALA A 139 16.08 -14.36 -10.90
CA ALA A 139 15.08 -15.42 -10.99
C ALA A 139 13.83 -15.09 -10.17
N ALA A 140 13.99 -14.58 -8.94
CA ALA A 140 12.88 -14.12 -8.10
C ALA A 140 12.01 -13.09 -8.83
N LYS A 141 12.66 -12.11 -9.49
CA LYS A 141 11.99 -11.12 -10.35
C LYS A 141 11.21 -11.79 -11.48
N ALA A 142 11.85 -12.68 -12.23
CA ALA A 142 11.20 -13.39 -13.33
C ALA A 142 10.01 -14.24 -12.85
N TYR A 143 10.10 -14.90 -11.69
CA TYR A 143 8.99 -15.67 -11.14
C TYR A 143 7.80 -14.80 -10.74
N CYS A 144 8.04 -13.62 -10.19
CA CYS A 144 6.97 -12.68 -9.89
C CYS A 144 6.32 -12.11 -11.16
N GLU A 145 7.12 -11.69 -12.15
CA GLU A 145 6.62 -11.18 -13.43
C GLU A 145 5.84 -12.25 -14.21
N ALA A 146 6.21 -13.53 -14.07
CA ALA A 146 5.51 -14.65 -14.68
C ALA A 146 4.09 -14.87 -14.13
N LEU A 147 3.73 -14.29 -12.98
CA LEU A 147 2.35 -14.31 -12.46
C LEU A 147 1.39 -13.47 -13.32
N GLY A 148 1.90 -12.54 -14.13
CA GLY A 148 1.16 -11.78 -15.12
C GLY A 148 1.45 -10.28 -15.09
N GLN A 149 0.59 -9.51 -15.76
CA GLN A 149 0.77 -8.06 -15.85
C GLN A 149 0.62 -7.35 -14.50
N GLY A 150 1.61 -6.53 -14.17
CA GLY A 150 1.69 -5.71 -12.96
C GLY A 150 2.35 -6.40 -11.77
N TYR A 151 2.55 -7.72 -11.82
CA TYR A 151 3.27 -8.43 -10.77
C TYR A 151 4.76 -8.20 -10.89
N HIS A 152 5.43 -8.05 -9.76
CA HIS A 152 6.85 -7.76 -9.70
C HIS A 152 7.44 -8.23 -8.38
N LEU A 153 8.77 -8.34 -8.32
CA LEU A 153 9.46 -8.53 -7.05
C LEU A 153 9.31 -7.26 -6.22
N VAL A 154 9.07 -7.40 -4.90
CA VAL A 154 8.87 -6.26 -3.99
C VAL A 154 9.94 -5.18 -4.23
N THR A 155 9.49 -3.93 -4.41
CA THR A 155 10.39 -2.78 -4.61
C THR A 155 10.90 -2.24 -3.26
N PRO A 156 12.01 -1.46 -3.24
CA PRO A 156 12.49 -0.86 -1.99
C PRO A 156 11.47 0.09 -1.34
N CYS A 157 10.72 0.86 -2.13
CA CYS A 157 9.69 1.77 -1.60
C CYS A 157 8.51 1.00 -0.98
N GLU A 158 8.08 -0.10 -1.60
CA GLU A 158 7.06 -0.99 -1.04
C GLU A 158 7.53 -1.65 0.25
N ALA A 159 8.76 -2.16 0.26
CA ALA A 159 9.35 -2.76 1.46
C ALA A 159 9.42 -1.76 2.62
N LEU A 160 9.83 -0.52 2.35
CA LEU A 160 9.83 0.52 3.37
C LEU A 160 8.41 0.90 3.81
N THR A 161 7.46 0.96 2.88
CA THR A 161 6.05 1.26 3.19
C THR A 161 5.48 0.23 4.16
N ILE A 162 5.69 -1.06 3.90
CA ILE A 162 5.27 -2.14 4.81
C ILE A 162 5.97 -2.01 6.16
N SER A 163 7.29 -1.80 6.17
CA SER A 163 8.06 -1.74 7.41
C SER A 163 7.67 -0.56 8.29
N ARG A 164 7.40 0.62 7.70
CA ARG A 164 6.89 1.79 8.43
C ARG A 164 5.42 1.64 8.83
N ASN A 165 4.63 0.91 8.06
CA ASN A 165 3.26 0.57 8.46
C ASN A 165 3.28 -0.31 9.73
N ILE A 166 4.16 -1.31 9.77
CA ILE A 166 4.40 -2.17 10.94
C ILE A 166 4.92 -1.35 12.13
N GLU A 167 5.95 -0.50 11.90
CA GLU A 167 6.54 0.38 12.91
C GLU A 167 5.50 1.27 13.60
N ASN A 168 4.53 1.79 12.86
CA ASN A 168 3.49 2.70 13.36
C ASN A 168 2.28 2.00 14.00
N ASN A 169 2.30 0.67 14.11
CA ASN A 169 1.23 -0.09 14.76
C ASN A 169 1.68 -0.67 16.10
N ALA A 170 1.03 -0.26 17.19
CA ALA A 170 1.32 -0.67 18.56
C ALA A 170 1.29 -2.20 18.78
N TRP A 171 0.51 -2.94 17.99
CA TRP A 171 0.44 -4.41 18.07
C TRP A 171 1.79 -5.08 17.77
N ASN A 172 2.65 -4.40 16.99
CA ASN A 172 3.97 -4.90 16.61
C ASN A 172 5.07 -4.63 17.64
N TRP A 173 4.73 -4.01 18.78
CA TRP A 173 5.68 -3.62 19.82
C TRP A 173 5.49 -4.45 21.09
N THR A 174 6.59 -4.95 21.65
CA THR A 174 6.57 -5.77 22.87
C THR A 174 6.04 -5.02 24.09
N GLY A 175 6.14 -3.68 24.09
CA GLY A 175 5.60 -2.80 25.13
C GLY A 175 4.15 -2.38 24.91
N GLY A 176 3.47 -2.89 23.86
CA GLY A 176 2.06 -2.60 23.58
C GLY A 176 1.76 -1.15 23.15
N SER A 177 2.79 -0.40 22.78
CA SER A 177 2.69 0.98 22.27
C SER A 177 3.87 1.25 21.35
N VAL A 178 3.66 2.08 20.32
CA VAL A 178 4.72 2.45 19.37
C VAL A 178 5.93 3.03 20.11
N GLY A 179 7.12 2.50 19.84
CA GLY A 179 8.37 2.90 20.47
C GLY A 179 8.61 2.34 21.88
N SER A 180 7.68 1.55 22.43
CA SER A 180 7.83 0.92 23.75
C SER A 180 8.33 -0.51 23.62
N GLY A 181 9.47 -0.82 24.25
CA GLY A 181 10.13 -2.12 24.12
C GLY A 181 10.83 -2.26 22.76
N GLY A 182 10.67 -3.43 22.13
CA GLY A 182 11.19 -3.69 20.78
C GLY A 182 10.09 -4.12 19.81
N LEU A 183 10.39 -4.07 18.53
CA LEU A 183 9.58 -4.69 17.49
C LEU A 183 9.65 -6.22 17.58
N TRP A 184 8.60 -6.91 17.15
CA TRP A 184 8.70 -8.35 16.90
C TRP A 184 9.75 -8.62 15.82
N ARG A 185 10.71 -9.52 16.10
CA ARG A 185 11.87 -9.77 15.24
C ARG A 185 11.63 -10.93 14.27
N GLY A 186 10.83 -11.91 14.66
CA GLY A 186 10.67 -13.16 13.92
C GLY A 186 11.80 -14.15 14.20
N HIS A 187 11.75 -15.30 13.52
CA HIS A 187 12.70 -16.42 13.72
C HIS A 187 14.13 -16.02 13.34
N THR A 188 15.00 -15.83 14.33
CA THR A 188 16.36 -15.28 14.20
C THR A 188 17.35 -15.84 15.23
N ASP A 189 16.91 -16.66 16.18
CA ASP A 189 17.70 -17.18 17.29
C ASP A 189 18.49 -18.47 16.98
N ASN A 190 18.42 -18.95 15.74
CA ASN A 190 18.97 -20.21 15.23
C ASN A 190 18.39 -21.45 15.93
N SER A 191 17.18 -21.35 16.49
CA SER A 191 16.48 -22.42 17.20
C SER A 191 15.02 -22.54 16.71
N PRO A 192 14.72 -23.46 15.77
CA PRO A 192 15.65 -24.41 15.16
C PRO A 192 16.49 -23.78 14.03
N ALA A 193 17.59 -24.43 13.67
CA ALA A 193 18.56 -23.94 12.68
C ALA A 193 18.12 -24.20 11.22
N ASN A 194 16.88 -23.84 10.89
CA ASN A 194 16.31 -23.94 9.56
C ASN A 194 15.18 -22.92 9.36
N SER A 195 14.86 -22.62 8.09
CA SER A 195 13.62 -21.94 7.73
C SER A 195 12.42 -22.76 8.18
N LEU A 196 11.29 -22.12 8.45
CA LEU A 196 10.05 -22.70 8.93
C LEU A 196 8.90 -22.42 7.95
N GLU A 197 7.93 -23.33 7.88
CA GLU A 197 6.63 -23.04 7.26
C GLU A 197 5.74 -22.22 8.22
N ALA A 198 4.71 -21.57 7.70
CA ALA A 198 3.76 -20.83 8.53
C ALA A 198 2.72 -21.80 9.14
N ASP A 199 1.83 -21.30 10.00
CA ASP A 199 0.79 -22.14 10.57
C ASP A 199 -0.19 -22.63 9.51
N VAL A 200 -0.37 -23.95 9.45
CA VAL A 200 -1.31 -24.66 8.55
C VAL A 200 -2.51 -25.22 9.30
N THR A 201 -2.55 -25.06 10.61
CA THR A 201 -3.62 -25.55 11.49
C THR A 201 -4.54 -24.39 11.88
N GLY A 202 -5.84 -24.68 12.06
CA GLY A 202 -6.78 -23.68 12.57
C GLY A 202 -6.83 -22.40 11.72
N ASP A 203 -6.78 -21.25 12.42
CA ASP A 203 -6.56 -19.95 11.79
C ASP A 203 -5.05 -19.74 11.63
N PRO A 204 -4.52 -19.62 10.40
CA PRO A 204 -3.08 -19.44 10.17
C PRO A 204 -2.43 -18.24 10.85
N ASP A 205 -3.18 -17.37 11.53
CA ASP A 205 -2.66 -16.21 12.26
C ASP A 205 -2.74 -16.36 13.80
N ASP A 206 -3.22 -17.50 14.33
CA ASP A 206 -3.47 -17.70 15.76
C ASP A 206 -2.25 -18.14 16.58
N ASP A 207 -1.31 -18.89 16.00
CA ASP A 207 -0.02 -19.20 16.59
C ASP A 207 1.15 -18.51 15.86
N PRO A 208 1.51 -17.28 16.30
CA PRO A 208 2.55 -16.51 15.65
C PRO A 208 3.97 -16.97 16.00
N TYR A 209 4.13 -18.06 16.76
CA TYR A 209 5.43 -18.66 17.10
C TYR A 209 5.62 -20.04 16.48
N MET A 210 4.72 -20.48 15.59
CA MET A 210 4.75 -21.82 15.02
C MET A 210 6.14 -22.22 14.51
N GLY A 211 6.54 -23.44 14.88
CA GLY A 211 7.83 -24.05 14.50
C GLY A 211 9.06 -23.51 15.22
N THR A 212 8.98 -22.36 15.90
CA THR A 212 10.14 -21.77 16.62
C THR A 212 10.43 -22.45 17.95
N GLY A 213 9.44 -23.12 18.55
CA GLY A 213 9.54 -23.62 19.93
C GLY A 213 9.51 -22.54 21.02
N ASN A 214 9.32 -21.27 20.63
CA ASN A 214 9.16 -20.15 21.54
C ASN A 214 7.69 -19.96 21.96
N THR A 215 7.46 -19.27 23.09
CA THR A 215 6.13 -18.85 23.56
C THR A 215 6.19 -17.43 24.14
N THR A 216 5.04 -16.78 24.33
CA THR A 216 4.97 -15.44 24.92
C THR A 216 5.51 -15.42 26.36
N PRO A 217 6.38 -14.45 26.74
CA PRO A 217 6.94 -13.38 25.92
C PRO A 217 8.21 -13.82 25.16
N SER A 218 8.22 -13.68 23.83
CA SER A 218 9.42 -13.86 23.00
C SER A 218 9.43 -12.86 21.84
N ILE A 219 10.62 -12.42 21.45
CA ILE A 219 10.80 -11.55 20.27
C ILE A 219 10.73 -12.33 18.95
N GLU A 220 10.76 -13.67 19.01
CA GLU A 220 10.74 -14.60 17.88
C GLU A 220 9.33 -14.77 17.26
N ARG A 221 8.47 -13.77 17.45
CA ARG A 221 7.12 -13.73 16.89
C ARG A 221 7.20 -13.45 15.39
N ARG A 222 6.67 -14.37 14.58
CA ARG A 222 6.78 -14.42 13.12
C ARG A 222 5.68 -13.66 12.36
N VAL A 223 4.72 -13.09 13.09
CA VAL A 223 3.58 -12.36 12.51
C VAL A 223 3.65 -10.89 12.89
N HIS A 224 3.45 -10.02 11.90
CA HIS A 224 3.25 -8.59 12.05
C HIS A 224 1.83 -8.21 11.61
N GLN A 225 1.27 -7.16 12.19
CA GLN A 225 -0.05 -6.65 11.82
C GLN A 225 0.07 -5.31 11.08
N LEU A 226 -0.56 -5.21 9.92
CA LEU A 226 -0.70 -3.97 9.17
C LEU A 226 -1.79 -3.07 9.77
N SER A 227 -1.77 -1.77 9.45
CA SER A 227 -2.80 -0.81 9.86
C SER A 227 -4.20 -1.15 9.33
N SER A 228 -4.29 -2.01 8.30
CA SER A 228 -5.55 -2.58 7.80
C SER A 228 -6.13 -3.67 8.73
N GLY A 229 -5.39 -4.09 9.76
CA GLY A 229 -5.73 -5.20 10.64
C GLY A 229 -5.33 -6.57 10.08
N GLN A 230 -4.79 -6.63 8.86
CA GLN A 230 -4.32 -7.86 8.25
C GLN A 230 -2.97 -8.31 8.82
N TYR A 231 -2.73 -9.62 8.83
CA TYR A 231 -1.52 -10.24 9.36
C TYR A 231 -0.57 -10.66 8.24
N LEU A 232 0.70 -10.32 8.41
CA LEU A 232 1.80 -10.58 7.49
C LEU A 232 2.81 -11.51 8.16
N TRP A 233 3.15 -12.60 7.50
CA TRP A 233 4.06 -13.61 8.01
C TRP A 233 5.49 -13.38 7.54
N ASP A 234 6.43 -13.63 8.45
CA ASP A 234 7.88 -13.68 8.20
C ASP A 234 8.38 -12.44 7.46
N TRP A 235 7.88 -11.24 7.81
CA TRP A 235 8.40 -9.99 7.25
C TRP A 235 9.83 -9.70 7.75
N SER A 236 10.21 -10.29 8.86
CA SER A 236 11.59 -10.35 9.33
C SER A 236 11.86 -11.70 9.98
N GLY A 237 13.13 -12.10 9.98
CA GLY A 237 13.52 -13.46 10.34
C GLY A 237 13.05 -14.48 9.31
N ASN A 238 13.16 -15.75 9.67
CA ASN A 238 12.98 -16.91 8.82
C ASN A 238 13.97 -16.93 7.65
N VAL A 239 13.73 -16.25 6.53
CA VAL A 239 14.71 -16.12 5.45
C VAL A 239 14.87 -14.68 4.98
N TRP A 240 16.07 -14.35 4.51
CA TRP A 240 16.30 -13.09 3.83
C TRP A 240 15.45 -13.03 2.56
N GLU A 241 14.88 -11.87 2.26
CA GLU A 241 14.11 -11.67 1.04
C GLU A 241 14.82 -10.75 0.06
N TRP A 242 14.90 -11.17 -1.21
CA TRP A 242 15.31 -10.29 -2.29
C TRP A 242 14.32 -9.13 -2.49
N VAL A 243 14.86 -7.97 -2.84
CA VAL A 243 14.10 -6.77 -3.21
C VAL A 243 14.61 -6.29 -4.57
N ASP A 244 13.74 -5.75 -5.42
CA ASP A 244 14.07 -5.29 -6.78
C ASP A 244 14.87 -3.98 -6.77
N MET A 245 16.13 -4.07 -6.35
CA MET A 245 17.04 -2.93 -6.28
C MET A 245 18.48 -3.38 -6.48
N THR A 246 19.26 -2.54 -7.16
CA THR A 246 20.72 -2.56 -7.13
C THR A 246 21.22 -1.27 -6.47
N CYS A 247 22.32 -1.36 -5.73
CA CYS A 247 22.94 -0.21 -5.09
C CYS A 247 24.09 0.33 -5.93
N THR A 248 24.32 1.63 -5.81
CA THR A 248 25.54 2.30 -6.25
C THR A 248 26.29 2.72 -5.01
N ALA A 249 27.51 2.20 -4.81
CA ALA A 249 28.29 2.48 -3.62
C ALA A 249 28.82 3.92 -3.63
N GLY A 250 28.81 4.60 -2.48
CA GLY A 250 29.35 5.93 -2.33
C GLY A 250 28.83 6.63 -1.08
N THR A 251 28.79 7.96 -1.11
CA THR A 251 28.31 8.81 -0.01
C THR A 251 27.44 9.93 -0.57
N GLY A 252 26.43 10.37 0.17
CA GLY A 252 25.54 11.43 -0.28
C GLY A 252 24.33 10.92 -1.06
N ALA A 253 23.41 11.84 -1.34
CA ALA A 253 22.19 11.54 -2.09
C ALA A 253 22.48 10.84 -3.43
N GLY A 254 21.85 9.68 -3.64
CA GLY A 254 22.00 8.84 -4.83
C GLY A 254 22.92 7.64 -4.63
N TYR A 255 23.70 7.63 -3.55
CA TYR A 255 24.66 6.58 -3.23
C TYR A 255 24.28 5.88 -1.95
N TRP A 256 24.50 4.57 -1.90
CA TRP A 256 24.41 3.79 -0.69
C TRP A 256 25.77 3.75 0.00
N ASP A 257 25.78 4.05 1.29
CA ASP A 257 26.90 3.91 2.20
C ASP A 257 27.56 2.54 1.99
N ASN A 258 28.88 2.53 1.97
CA ASN A 258 29.69 1.34 1.72
C ASN A 258 30.36 0.80 2.99
N SER A 259 29.92 1.27 4.17
CA SER A 259 30.38 0.76 5.44
C SER A 259 29.93 -0.68 5.60
N GLY A 260 30.58 -1.39 6.53
CA GLY A 260 30.13 -2.70 6.97
C GLY A 260 28.80 -2.62 7.73
N LEU A 261 28.67 -3.43 8.76
CA LEU A 261 27.48 -3.45 9.60
C LEU A 261 27.39 -2.19 10.47
N VAL A 262 26.29 -1.45 10.36
CA VAL A 262 26.05 -0.16 11.05
C VAL A 262 24.61 -0.04 11.56
N GLU A 263 24.45 0.75 12.63
CA GLU A 263 23.15 1.10 13.20
C GLU A 263 22.46 2.21 12.41
N TRP A 264 21.12 2.18 12.37
CA TRP A 264 20.30 3.20 11.70
C TRP A 264 20.40 4.61 12.31
N THR A 265 20.96 4.72 13.52
CA THR A 265 21.21 5.99 14.20
C THR A 265 22.54 6.63 13.82
N VAL A 266 23.36 5.98 12.99
CA VAL A 266 24.58 6.59 12.44
C VAL A 266 24.18 7.79 11.57
N GLY A 267 24.71 8.96 11.91
CA GLY A 267 24.32 10.24 11.29
C GLY A 267 24.47 10.26 9.77
N ASN A 268 25.50 9.60 9.24
CA ASN A 268 25.76 9.52 7.80
C ASN A 268 24.64 8.86 7.01
N LEU A 269 23.79 8.03 7.62
CA LEU A 269 22.69 7.35 6.93
C LEU A 269 21.44 8.22 6.73
N SER A 270 21.45 9.43 7.29
CA SER A 270 20.28 10.32 7.30
C SER A 270 20.04 11.02 5.96
N ASP A 271 21.06 11.05 5.09
CA ASP A 271 21.01 11.77 3.81
C ASP A 271 20.32 10.95 2.70
N TYR A 272 20.43 9.62 2.71
CA TYR A 272 19.91 8.78 1.64
C TYR A 272 19.30 7.44 2.09
N GLU A 273 19.96 6.66 2.95
CA GLU A 273 19.56 5.29 3.27
C GLU A 273 18.35 5.24 4.19
N LYS A 274 18.37 6.02 5.27
CA LYS A 274 17.29 6.00 6.27
C LYS A 274 15.94 6.42 5.67
N PRO A 275 15.85 7.47 4.82
CA PRO A 275 14.61 7.78 4.10
C PRO A 275 14.12 6.69 3.14
N ARG A 276 14.99 5.75 2.70
CA ARG A 276 14.70 4.76 1.66
C ARG A 276 14.53 3.33 2.15
N ALA A 277 15.09 2.98 3.30
CA ALA A 277 14.99 1.64 3.86
C ALA A 277 15.04 1.56 5.39
N GLY A 278 15.22 2.69 6.09
CA GLY A 278 15.36 2.73 7.55
C GLY A 278 14.10 3.13 8.31
N PRO A 279 14.10 2.94 9.65
CA PRO A 279 13.00 3.32 10.53
C PRO A 279 12.73 4.82 10.48
N ALA A 280 11.48 5.23 10.69
CA ALA A 280 11.14 6.63 10.90
C ALA A 280 11.68 7.13 12.25
N GLY A 281 11.61 6.30 13.29
CA GLY A 281 12.14 6.57 14.61
C GLY A 281 13.67 6.47 14.71
N ALA A 282 14.20 6.74 15.90
CA ALA A 282 15.61 6.51 16.25
C ALA A 282 15.81 5.09 16.81
N TYR A 283 15.30 4.09 16.11
CA TYR A 283 15.34 2.69 16.53
C TYR A 283 16.62 2.00 16.04
N THR A 284 17.16 1.14 16.91
CA THR A 284 18.42 0.40 16.70
C THR A 284 18.17 -1.10 16.82
N SER A 285 19.22 -1.91 16.70
CA SER A 285 19.15 -3.34 17.04
C SER A 285 18.64 -3.61 18.46
N ALA A 286 18.79 -2.67 19.40
CA ALA A 286 18.23 -2.77 20.75
C ALA A 286 16.69 -2.74 20.78
N GLN A 287 16.05 -2.15 19.77
CA GLN A 287 14.60 -2.19 19.56
C GLN A 287 14.19 -3.24 18.52
N ASN A 288 15.08 -4.17 18.17
CA ASN A 288 14.88 -5.20 17.15
C ASN A 288 14.59 -4.65 15.74
N ALA A 289 15.02 -3.41 15.46
CA ALA A 289 14.82 -2.83 14.13
C ALA A 289 15.68 -3.53 13.05
N GLY A 290 16.77 -4.18 13.46
CA GLY A 290 17.79 -4.72 12.57
C GLY A 290 18.88 -3.68 12.27
N LEU A 291 19.77 -4.02 11.33
CA LEU A 291 20.96 -3.24 11.00
C LEU A 291 21.06 -3.04 9.48
N LEU A 292 21.85 -2.04 9.07
CA LEU A 292 22.27 -1.87 7.69
C LEU A 292 23.67 -2.47 7.49
N SER A 293 23.87 -3.22 6.43
CA SER A 293 25.19 -3.55 5.88
C SER A 293 25.29 -2.92 4.50
N GLY A 294 26.19 -1.95 4.38
CA GLY A 294 26.29 -1.06 3.23
C GLY A 294 26.58 -1.75 1.89
N CYS A 295 26.50 -0.97 0.82
CA CYS A 295 26.77 -1.41 -0.54
C CYS A 295 28.24 -1.78 -0.71
N ALA A 296 28.54 -3.08 -0.57
CA ALA A 296 29.92 -3.58 -0.65
C ALA A 296 30.54 -3.41 -2.06
N GLY A 297 29.70 -3.21 -3.08
CA GLY A 297 30.12 -2.87 -4.44
C GLY A 297 28.94 -2.43 -5.29
N THR A 298 29.16 -1.47 -6.19
CA THR A 298 28.13 -1.02 -7.15
C THR A 298 27.62 -2.20 -7.98
N GLY A 299 26.30 -2.33 -8.07
CA GLY A 299 25.62 -3.46 -8.70
C GLY A 299 25.23 -4.58 -7.73
N ASN A 300 25.63 -4.50 -6.46
CA ASN A 300 25.08 -5.39 -5.44
C ASN A 300 23.61 -5.11 -5.21
N VAL A 301 22.90 -6.12 -4.71
CA VAL A 301 21.45 -6.13 -4.60
C VAL A 301 21.00 -6.11 -3.15
N LEU A 302 19.81 -5.57 -2.93
CA LEU A 302 19.20 -5.49 -1.62
C LEU A 302 18.56 -6.82 -1.24
N ARG A 303 18.91 -7.29 -0.04
CA ARG A 303 18.12 -8.26 0.72
C ARG A 303 17.70 -7.68 2.06
N ARG A 304 16.55 -8.11 2.57
CA ARG A 304 16.00 -7.60 3.83
C ARG A 304 15.54 -8.67 4.81
N GLY A 305 15.28 -8.25 6.05
CA GLY A 305 14.53 -9.01 7.07
C GLY A 305 15.38 -9.84 8.02
N GLY A 306 16.51 -10.39 7.57
CA GLY A 306 17.25 -11.41 8.32
C GLY A 306 16.78 -12.83 8.00
N ALA A 307 17.60 -13.82 8.34
CA ALA A 307 17.24 -15.23 8.34
C ALA A 307 17.24 -15.81 9.78
N TRP A 308 16.91 -17.09 9.90
CA TRP A 308 16.81 -17.83 11.15
C TRP A 308 18.04 -17.75 12.06
N ASP A 309 19.22 -17.43 11.54
CA ASP A 309 20.47 -17.30 12.31
C ASP A 309 20.95 -15.86 12.51
N SER A 310 20.13 -14.87 12.12
CA SER A 310 20.59 -13.48 12.04
C SER A 310 20.71 -12.78 13.38
N THR A 311 20.22 -13.37 14.47
CA THR A 311 20.26 -12.83 15.83
C THR A 311 19.82 -11.36 15.86
N THR A 312 20.62 -10.45 16.43
CA THR A 312 20.34 -9.01 16.50
C THR A 312 20.44 -8.29 15.16
N ASN A 313 20.98 -8.94 14.12
CA ASN A 313 21.07 -8.35 12.79
C ASN A 313 19.73 -8.45 12.05
N GLY A 314 18.84 -9.36 12.46
CA GLY A 314 17.49 -9.49 11.90
C GLY A 314 16.53 -8.42 12.41
N GLY A 315 15.51 -8.12 11.62
CA GLY A 315 14.50 -7.10 11.94
C GLY A 315 13.85 -6.53 10.69
N ILE A 316 12.70 -5.87 10.85
CA ILE A 316 11.91 -5.35 9.72
C ILE A 316 12.64 -4.27 8.90
N PHE A 317 13.64 -3.60 9.48
CA PHE A 317 14.53 -2.66 8.81
C PHE A 317 15.94 -3.23 8.60
N SER A 318 16.13 -4.55 8.68
CA SER A 318 17.42 -5.17 8.38
C SER A 318 17.67 -5.16 6.87
N ILE A 319 18.79 -4.59 6.42
CA ILE A 319 19.13 -4.39 5.00
C ILE A 319 20.59 -4.72 4.74
N PHE A 320 20.87 -5.67 3.85
CA PHE A 320 22.25 -6.06 3.52
C PHE A 320 22.50 -5.95 2.02
N LEU A 321 23.53 -5.20 1.62
CA LEU A 321 23.88 -4.88 0.23
C LEU A 321 25.23 -5.48 -0.18
N GLY A 322 25.49 -6.71 0.26
CA GLY A 322 26.77 -7.41 0.06
C GLY A 322 26.78 -8.45 -1.06
N ASN A 323 25.66 -8.70 -1.74
CA ASN A 323 25.52 -9.81 -2.68
C ASN A 323 25.27 -9.34 -4.11
N THR A 324 25.73 -10.12 -5.09
CA THR A 324 25.41 -9.90 -6.51
C THR A 324 24.03 -10.44 -6.84
N SER A 325 23.43 -9.96 -7.94
CA SER A 325 22.10 -10.40 -8.41
C SER A 325 22.02 -11.89 -8.78
N LEU A 326 23.17 -12.55 -8.98
CA LEU A 326 23.30 -13.98 -9.28
C LEU A 326 23.57 -14.85 -8.04
N SER A 327 23.68 -14.25 -6.86
CA SER A 327 23.89 -15.01 -5.63
C SER A 327 22.64 -15.81 -5.28
N ALA A 328 22.79 -17.08 -4.90
CA ALA A 328 21.69 -17.94 -4.43
C ALA A 328 22.16 -18.68 -3.16
N SER A 329 21.25 -18.88 -2.20
CA SER A 329 21.53 -19.67 -1.00
C SER A 329 20.25 -20.05 -0.27
N VAL A 330 20.34 -21.07 0.59
CA VAL A 330 19.24 -21.59 1.42
C VAL A 330 18.67 -20.56 2.39
N TRP A 331 19.38 -19.47 2.65
CA TRP A 331 18.94 -18.38 3.53
C TRP A 331 18.17 -17.29 2.81
N ARG A 332 17.97 -17.39 1.48
CA ARG A 332 17.47 -16.30 0.65
C ARG A 332 16.30 -16.75 -0.21
N GLY A 333 15.13 -16.21 0.08
CA GLY A 333 13.92 -16.32 -0.71
C GLY A 333 13.46 -14.95 -1.23
N PHE A 334 12.15 -14.83 -1.42
CA PHE A 334 11.51 -13.63 -1.96
C PHE A 334 10.01 -13.69 -1.70
N ARG A 335 9.34 -12.57 -1.94
CA ARG A 335 7.89 -12.54 -2.14
C ARG A 335 7.56 -11.53 -3.23
N CYS A 336 6.37 -11.65 -3.81
CA CYS A 336 5.94 -10.80 -4.92
C CYS A 336 5.00 -9.66 -4.45
N SER A 337 5.02 -8.58 -5.21
CA SER A 337 4.09 -7.43 -5.14
C SER A 337 3.27 -7.30 -6.42
N ARG A 338 2.23 -6.47 -6.36
CA ARG A 338 1.47 -6.00 -7.53
C ARG A 338 0.94 -4.59 -7.31
#